data_AF-A0A6A6EP30-F1
#
_entry.id   AF-A0A6A6EP30-F1
#
_cell.length_a   1.000
_cell.length_b   1.000
_cell.length_c   1.000
_cell.angle_alpha   90.00
_cell.angle_beta   90.00
_cell.angle_gamma   90.00
#
_symmetry.space_group_name_H-M   'P 1'
#
loop_
_entity.id
_entity.type
_entity.pdbx_description
1 polymer ?
#
loop_
_entity_poly.entity_id
_entity_poly.type
_entity_poly.pdbx_seq_one_letter_code
_entity_poly.pdbx_strand_id
1 'polypeptide(L)' 'RPRLPDPPCFNSKPYTLRTWLLFIKAKLRSDQLTGANAFNYVWDRLEQLQ' A
#
# COMPACT_ATOMS: atom_id res chain seq x y z
N ARG A 1 17.24 -7.31 -5.73
CA ARG A 1 16.58 -7.31 -4.41
C ARG A 1 15.20 -7.92 -4.61
N PRO A 2 14.80 -8.98 -3.88
CA PRO A 2 13.47 -9.55 -4.06
C PRO A 2 12.40 -8.50 -3.70
N ARG A 3 11.43 -8.30 -4.59
CA ARG A 3 10.32 -7.35 -4.39
C ARG A 3 9.38 -7.93 -3.33
N LEU A 4 8.94 -7.10 -2.38
CA LEU A 4 7.90 -7.52 -1.44
C LEU A 4 6.61 -7.86 -2.20
N PRO A 5 5.84 -8.87 -1.77
CA PRO A 5 4.51 -9.10 -2.32
C PRO A 5 3.62 -7.88 -2.08
N ASP A 6 2.60 -7.74 -2.90
CA ASP A 6 1.63 -6.67 -2.72
C ASP A 6 0.80 -6.90 -1.45
N PRO A 7 0.64 -5.87 -0.59
CA PRO A 7 -0.24 -5.94 0.55
C PRO A 7 -1.71 -5.96 0.12
N PRO A 8 -2.61 -6.48 0.97
CA PRO A 8 -4.04 -6.47 0.70
C PRO A 8 -4.57 -5.04 0.58
N CYS A 9 -5.65 -4.87 -0.19
CA CYS A 9 -6.39 -3.62 -0.22
C CYS A 9 -6.95 -3.27 1.18
N PHE A 10 -7.16 -1.99 1.42
CA PHE A 10 -7.73 -1.54 2.69
C PHE A 10 -9.15 -2.10 2.83
N ASN A 11 -9.43 -2.72 3.98
CA ASN A 11 -10.71 -3.36 4.26
C ASN A 11 -11.73 -2.42 4.91
N SER A 12 -11.50 -1.10 4.87
CA SER A 12 -12.34 -0.05 5.46
C SER A 12 -12.54 -0.15 6.99
N LYS A 13 -11.78 -1.02 7.68
CA LYS A 13 -11.89 -1.16 9.13
C LYS A 13 -10.91 -0.22 9.84
N PRO A 14 -11.38 0.72 10.69
CA PRO A 14 -10.47 1.70 11.31
C PRO A 14 -9.34 1.08 12.13
N TYR A 15 -9.61 -0.04 12.81
CA TYR A 15 -8.61 -0.72 13.64
C TYR A 15 -7.49 -1.39 12.85
N THR A 16 -7.66 -1.63 11.55
CA THR A 16 -6.62 -2.20 10.67
C THR A 16 -5.80 -1.14 9.96
N LEU A 17 -6.24 0.13 9.98
CA LEU A 17 -5.64 1.23 9.23
C LEU A 17 -4.15 1.40 9.53
N ARG A 18 -3.77 1.36 10.81
CA ARG A 18 -2.35 1.50 11.22
C ARG A 18 -1.49 0.39 10.66
N THR A 19 -1.93 -0.86 10.78
CA THR A 19 -1.21 -2.03 10.26
C THR A 19 -1.11 -1.98 8.73
N TRP A 20 -2.21 -1.59 8.07
CA TRP A 20 -2.24 -1.44 6.61
C TRP A 20 -1.27 -0.36 6.11
N LEU A 21 -1.24 0.82 6.74
CA LEU A 21 -0.28 1.89 6.42
C LEU A 21 1.18 1.44 6.60
N LEU A 22 1.48 0.60 7.59
CA LEU A 22 2.83 0.04 7.78
C LEU A 22 3.23 -0.87 6.62
N PHE A 23 2.33 -1.71 6.13
CA PHE A 23 2.59 -2.57 4.96
C PHE A 23 2.81 -1.74 3.70
N ILE A 24 1.96 -0.73 3.45
CA ILE A 24 2.11 0.18 2.31
C ILE A 24 3.45 0.90 2.37
N LYS A 25 3.84 1.46 3.54
CA LYS A 25 5.14 2.13 3.71
C LYS A 25 6.32 1.21 3.42
N ALA A 26 6.26 -0.04 3.88
CA ALA A 26 7.32 -1.02 3.61
C ALA A 26 7.45 -1.32 2.11
N LYS A 27 6.32 -1.46 1.41
CA LYS A 27 6.25 -1.71 -0.02
C LYS A 27 6.76 -0.53 -0.85
N LEU A 28 6.34 0.70 -0.55
CA LEU A 28 6.85 1.90 -1.19
C LEU A 28 8.39 2.01 -1.07
N ARG A 29 8.95 1.69 0.10
CA ARG A 29 10.40 1.70 0.33
C ARG A 29 11.12 0.57 -0.41
N SER A 30 10.54 -0.63 -0.44
CA SER A 30 11.09 -1.79 -1.17
C SER A 30 11.21 -1.48 -2.66
N ASP A 31 10.16 -0.90 -3.23
CA ASP A 31 10.01 -0.72 -4.66
C ASP A 31 10.48 0.66 -5.12
N GLN A 32 11.03 1.46 -4.20
CA GLN A 32 11.53 2.82 -4.43
C GLN A 32 10.50 3.74 -5.09
N LEU A 33 9.22 3.55 -4.76
CA LEU A 33 8.12 4.36 -5.26
C LEU A 33 8.13 5.72 -4.57
N THR A 34 8.09 6.78 -5.38
CA THR A 34 8.11 8.17 -4.91
C THR A 34 7.12 9.04 -5.70
N GLY A 35 6.79 10.22 -5.17
CA GLY A 35 5.93 11.20 -5.84
C GLY A 35 4.58 10.62 -6.28
N ALA A 36 4.20 10.92 -7.53
CA ALA A 36 2.94 10.47 -8.12
C ALA A 36 2.80 8.94 -8.15
N ASN A 37 3.89 8.20 -8.37
CA ASN A 37 3.84 6.73 -8.42
C ASN A 37 3.51 6.14 -7.04
N ALA A 38 4.03 6.73 -5.96
CA ALA A 38 3.68 6.32 -4.60
C ALA A 38 2.23 6.64 -4.27
N PHE A 39 1.74 7.81 -4.69
CA PHE A 39 0.34 8.22 -4.49
C PHE A 39 -0.62 7.27 -5.23
N ASN A 40 -0.42 7.06 -6.53
CA ASN A 40 -1.26 6.18 -7.34
C ASN A 40 -1.28 4.76 -6.76
N TYR A 41 -0.12 4.25 -6.33
CA TYR A 41 -0.04 2.94 -5.68
C TYR A 41 -0.88 2.85 -4.39
N VAL A 42 -0.85 3.88 -3.56
CA VAL A 42 -1.66 3.94 -2.32
C VAL A 42 -3.14 4.03 -2.68
N TRP A 43 -3.49 4.82 -3.70
CA TRP A 43 -4.86 4.99 -4.20
C TRP A 43 -5.45 3.66 -4.68
N ASP A 44 -4.73 2.93 -5.53
CA ASP A 44 -5.14 1.62 -6.05
C ASP A 44 -5.33 0.57 -4.94
N ARG A 45 -4.66 0.76 -3.80
CA ARG A 45 -4.80 -0.12 -2.62
C ARG A 45 -5.91 0.32 -1.67
N LEU A 46 -6.43 1.54 -1.81
CA LEU A 46 -7.62 2.03 -1.10
C LEU A 46 -8.89 1.62 -1.85
N GLU A 47 -8.91 1.76 -3.16
CA GLU A 47 -10.03 1.33 -3.98
C GLU A 47 -10.03 -0.20 -4.04
N GLN A 48 -11.05 -0.83 -3.44
CA GLN A 48 -11.34 -2.23 -3.73
C GLN A 48 -11.71 -2.26 -5.22
N LEU A 49 -10.81 -2.75 -6.06
CA LEU A 49 -11.15 -3.18 -7.43
C LEU A 49 -12.40 -4.07 -7.29
N GLN A 50 -13.54 -3.53 -7.73
CA GLN A 50 -14.84 -4.21 -7.73
C GLN A 50 -14.80 -5.47 -8.58
#